data_AF-A0A6G0YBR1-F1
#
_entry.id   AF-A0A6G0YBR1-F1
#
_cell.length_a   1.000
_cell.length_b   1.000
_cell.length_c   1.000
_cell.angle_alpha   90.00
_cell.angle_beta   90.00
_cell.angle_gamma   90.00
#
_symmetry.space_group_name_H-M   'P 1'
#
loop_
_entity.id
_entity.type
_entity.pdbx_description
1 polymer ?
#
loop_
_entity_poly.entity_id
_entity_poly.type
_entity_poly.pdbx_seq_one_letter_code
_entity_poly.pdbx_strand_id
1 'polypeptide(L)'
;MPTPRAPNVSSKASTSFTDRVTRCTASTSNEDLLNIILSFKSEVLASNNALSRSQSSQFNSLKTEVLKISEQMNELKNENAILIEEIGTLKLKMNSLEEKSPSTNPSAITNLVLQELFERDRCSYNVIAHGVSESTSSLVAEQTAYDKSTISNILLPLGDFLPLNLKYIRIGKLLK
;
A
#
# COMPACT_ATOMS: atom_id res chain seq x y z
N MET A 1 -11.29 -0.14 37.64
CA MET A 1 -12.02 0.49 38.76
C MET A 1 -12.44 -0.59 39.75
N PRO A 2 -11.67 -0.89 40.82
CA PRO A 2 -12.13 -1.80 41.86
C PRO A 2 -12.83 -1.02 42.98
N THR A 3 -13.99 -1.52 43.40
CA THR A 3 -14.83 -1.03 44.49
C THR A 3 -14.22 -1.34 45.88
N PRO A 4 -14.46 -0.51 46.92
CA PRO A 4 -14.01 -0.82 48.28
C PRO A 4 -14.94 -1.85 48.94
N ARG A 5 -14.34 -2.86 49.58
CA ARG A 5 -15.00 -3.93 50.35
C ARG A 5 -15.23 -3.43 51.79
N ALA A 6 -16.47 -3.49 52.26
CA ALA A 6 -16.83 -3.15 53.66
C ALA A 6 -16.31 -4.22 54.66
N PRO A 7 -15.95 -3.86 55.91
CA PRO A 7 -15.55 -4.84 56.90
C PRO A 7 -16.75 -5.49 57.58
N ASN A 8 -16.62 -6.81 57.74
CA ASN A 8 -17.54 -7.75 58.36
C ASN A 8 -17.48 -7.61 59.89
N VAL A 9 -18.60 -7.28 60.54
CA VAL A 9 -18.69 -7.20 62.01
C VAL A 9 -18.99 -8.59 62.56
N SER A 10 -17.99 -9.23 63.17
CA SER A 10 -18.16 -10.47 63.91
C SER A 10 -18.44 -10.17 65.38
N SER A 11 -19.68 -10.41 65.78
CA SER A 11 -20.14 -10.34 67.17
C SER A 11 -19.64 -11.56 67.94
N LYS A 12 -18.86 -11.34 69.01
CA LYS A 12 -18.67 -12.33 70.07
C LYS A 12 -19.26 -11.80 71.36
N ALA A 13 -20.28 -12.52 71.85
CA ALA A 13 -20.84 -12.36 73.18
C ALA A 13 -19.95 -13.06 74.22
N SER A 14 -19.87 -12.47 75.42
CA SER A 14 -19.58 -13.05 76.76
C SER A 14 -19.07 -11.88 77.63
N THR A 15 -19.40 -11.67 78.88
CA THR A 15 -20.22 -12.34 79.91
C THR A 15 -20.37 -11.30 81.02
N SER A 16 -21.53 -11.27 81.67
CA SER A 16 -21.77 -10.43 82.84
C SER A 16 -20.84 -10.81 84.00
N PHE A 17 -20.12 -9.83 84.55
CA PHE A 17 -19.63 -9.88 85.93
C PHE A 17 -19.91 -8.52 86.58
N THR A 18 -20.92 -8.52 87.44
CA THR A 18 -21.08 -7.53 88.51
C THR A 18 -19.92 -7.69 89.47
N ASP A 19 -18.99 -6.74 89.49
CA ASP A 19 -18.13 -6.57 90.66
C ASP A 19 -17.69 -5.11 90.84
N ARG A 20 -17.94 -4.63 92.05
CA ARG A 20 -17.48 -3.40 92.71
C ARG A 20 -16.96 -2.26 91.83
N VAL A 21 -17.72 -1.16 91.85
CA VAL A 21 -17.20 0.20 91.69
C VAL A 21 -16.22 0.49 92.84
N THR A 22 -14.99 0.02 92.69
CA THR A 22 -13.85 0.57 93.44
C THR A 22 -13.51 1.86 92.70
N ARG A 23 -14.00 2.98 93.23
CA ARG A 23 -13.69 4.31 92.73
C ARG A 23 -12.21 4.58 93.00
N CYS A 24 -11.33 4.09 92.12
CA CYS A 24 -9.95 4.55 92.02
C CYS A 24 -9.99 5.97 91.46
N THR A 25 -10.05 6.97 92.33
CA THR A 25 -9.60 8.31 91.97
C THR A 25 -8.07 8.28 91.93
N ALA A 26 -7.51 7.69 90.87
CA ALA A 26 -6.17 8.05 90.47
C ALA A 26 -6.25 9.54 90.11
N SER A 27 -5.72 10.40 90.97
CA SER A 27 -5.60 11.81 90.64
C SER A 27 -4.56 11.87 89.54
N THR A 28 -5.01 12.04 88.29
CA THR A 28 -4.13 12.24 87.14
C THR A 28 -3.23 13.42 87.49
N SER A 29 -1.93 13.16 87.61
CA SER A 29 -0.97 14.22 87.89
C SER A 29 -0.92 15.16 86.69
N ASN A 30 -0.64 16.44 86.93
CA ASN A 30 -0.31 17.37 85.84
C ASN A 30 0.84 16.83 84.98
N GLU A 31 1.75 16.06 85.58
CA GLU A 31 2.85 15.38 84.91
C GLU A 31 2.37 14.32 83.91
N ASP A 32 1.34 13.53 84.27
CA ASP A 32 0.77 12.51 83.36
C ASP A 32 0.09 13.17 82.16
N LEU A 33 -0.60 14.29 82.38
CA LEU A 33 -1.22 15.08 81.30
C LEU A 33 -0.16 15.67 80.35
N LEU A 34 0.93 16.21 80.89
CA LEU A 34 2.04 16.74 80.09
C LEU A 34 2.70 15.63 79.26
N ASN A 35 2.91 14.45 79.85
CA ASN A 35 3.48 13.30 79.14
C ASN A 35 2.58 12.81 78.00
N ILE A 36 1.26 12.77 78.20
CA ILE A 36 0.30 12.43 77.13
C ILE A 36 0.34 13.47 76.00
N ILE A 37 0.38 14.76 76.33
CA ILE A 37 0.45 15.85 75.33
C ILE A 37 1.75 15.78 74.53
N LEU A 38 2.89 15.53 75.18
CA LEU A 38 4.18 15.37 74.53
C LEU A 38 4.21 14.14 73.61
N SER A 39 3.65 13.02 74.08
CA SER A 39 3.50 11.80 73.27
C SER A 39 2.64 12.06 72.03
N PHE A 40 1.46 12.66 72.20
CA PHE A 40 0.57 13.00 71.10
C PHE A 40 1.24 13.93 70.08
N LYS A 41 1.95 14.97 70.54
CA LYS A 41 2.73 15.85 69.67
C LYS A 41 3.78 15.06 68.88
N SER A 42 4.48 14.14 69.52
CA SER A 42 5.49 13.31 68.85
C SER A 42 4.87 12.41 67.78
N GLU A 43 3.72 11.82 68.06
CA GLU A 43 2.99 10.96 67.13
C GLU A 43 2.46 11.74 65.92
N VAL A 44 1.89 12.93 66.14
CA VAL A 44 1.43 13.82 65.06
C VAL A 44 2.60 14.23 64.16
N LEU A 45 3.75 14.59 64.75
CA LEU A 45 4.95 14.93 63.96
C LEU A 45 5.47 13.72 63.17
N ALA A 46 5.51 12.53 63.78
CA ALA A 46 5.92 11.31 63.10
C ALA A 46 4.98 10.97 61.93
N SER A 47 3.67 11.07 62.15
CA SER A 47 2.64 10.83 61.13
C SER A 47 2.75 11.82 59.96
N ASN A 48 2.87 13.12 60.25
CA ASN A 48 3.04 14.15 59.20
C ASN A 48 4.33 13.95 58.39
N ASN A 49 5.43 13.56 59.04
CA ASN A 49 6.68 13.27 58.36
C ASN A 49 6.56 12.03 57.46
N ALA A 50 5.92 10.97 57.95
CA ALA A 50 5.67 9.76 57.16
C ALA A 50 4.77 10.06 55.95
N LEU A 51 3.70 10.84 56.15
CA LEU A 51 2.82 11.28 55.09
C LEU A 51 3.55 12.12 54.04
N SER A 52 4.36 13.10 54.47
CA SER A 52 5.14 13.95 53.56
C SER A 52 6.14 13.13 52.73
N ARG A 53 6.82 12.16 53.34
CA ARG A 53 7.72 11.24 52.61
C ARG A 53 6.96 10.38 51.60
N SER A 54 5.82 9.82 52.00
CA SER A 54 4.97 9.01 51.12
C SER A 54 4.48 9.82 49.92
N GLN A 55 3.97 11.04 50.16
CA GLN A 55 3.52 11.95 49.10
C GLN A 55 4.67 12.35 48.17
N SER A 56 5.83 12.69 48.71
CA SER A 56 7.01 13.03 47.90
C SER A 56 7.45 11.86 47.01
N SER A 57 7.44 10.64 47.55
CA SER A 57 7.74 9.42 46.78
C SER A 57 6.72 9.18 45.66
N GLN A 58 5.43 9.33 45.94
CA GLN A 58 4.38 9.16 44.94
C GLN A 58 4.48 10.23 43.84
N PHE A 59 4.74 11.48 44.21
CA PHE A 59 4.92 12.58 43.27
C PHE A 59 6.12 12.34 42.34
N ASN A 60 7.26 11.89 42.89
CA ASN A 60 8.44 11.58 42.10
C ASN A 60 8.21 10.40 41.14
N SER A 61 7.50 9.37 41.59
CA SER A 61 7.09 8.25 40.74
C SER A 61 6.19 8.73 39.59
N LEU A 62 5.15 9.51 39.89
CA LEU A 62 4.25 10.08 38.89
C LEU A 62 5.00 10.97 37.89
N LYS A 63 5.90 11.84 38.37
CA LYS A 63 6.73 12.67 37.51
C LYS A 63 7.57 11.84 36.54
N THR A 64 8.14 10.73 37.02
CA THR A 64 8.94 9.83 36.19
C THR A 64 8.09 9.17 35.11
N GLU A 65 6.90 8.67 35.46
CA GLU A 65 5.98 8.07 34.48
C GLU A 65 5.47 9.08 33.47
N VAL A 66 5.17 10.32 33.88
CA VAL A 66 4.76 11.40 32.95
C VAL A 66 5.87 11.71 31.95
N LEU A 67 7.13 11.78 32.39
CA LEU A 67 8.27 11.99 31.50
C LEU A 67 8.42 10.83 30.51
N LYS A 68 8.30 9.59 30.98
CA LYS A 68 8.36 8.40 30.13
C LYS A 68 7.27 8.37 29.07
N ILE A 69 6.02 8.67 29.45
CA ILE A 69 4.91 8.78 28.51
C ILE A 69 5.16 9.90 27.49
N SER A 70 5.70 11.03 27.94
CA SER A 70 6.05 12.14 27.04
C SER A 70 7.11 11.74 26.01
N GLU A 71 8.11 10.96 26.41
CA GLU A 71 9.15 10.42 25.52
C GLU A 71 8.56 9.45 24.50
N GLN A 72 7.80 8.45 24.95
CA GLN A 72 7.11 7.49 24.09
C GLN A 72 6.16 8.17 23.09
N MET A 73 5.46 9.24 23.52
CA MET A 73 4.59 10.01 22.64
C MET A 73 5.37 10.73 21.54
N ASN A 74 6.57 11.23 21.83
CA ASN A 74 7.42 11.86 20.84
C ASN A 74 8.00 10.84 19.85
N GLU A 75 8.42 9.66 20.33
CA GLU A 75 8.85 8.55 19.48
C GLU A 75 7.75 8.15 18.49
N LEU A 76 6.52 7.91 18.99
CA LEU A 76 5.37 7.57 18.16
C LEU A 76 5.03 8.66 17.13
N LYS A 77 5.15 9.94 17.49
CA LYS A 77 4.95 11.04 16.54
C LYS A 77 5.98 11.02 15.42
N ASN A 78 7.24 10.74 15.74
CA ASN A 78 8.31 10.65 14.75
C ASN A 78 8.11 9.45 13.82
N GLU A 79 7.81 8.27 14.36
CA GLU A 79 7.50 7.08 13.56
C GLU A 79 6.32 7.30 12.62
N ASN A 80 5.25 7.93 13.10
CA ASN A 80 4.08 8.24 12.27
C ASN A 80 4.43 9.21 11.12
N ALA A 81 5.27 10.21 11.38
CA ALA A 81 5.75 11.11 10.33
C ALA A 81 6.54 10.36 9.24
N ILE A 82 7.42 9.43 9.63
CA ILE A 82 8.18 8.59 8.70
C ILE A 82 7.24 7.70 7.87
N LEU A 83 6.26 7.05 8.51
CA LEU A 83 5.30 6.19 7.82
C LEU A 83 4.44 6.98 6.80
N ILE A 84 4.04 8.20 7.13
CA ILE A 84 3.30 9.07 6.21
C ILE A 84 4.14 9.38 4.96
N GLU A 85 5.43 9.69 5.13
CA GLU A 85 6.36 9.94 4.02
C GLU A 85 6.56 8.70 3.15
N GLU A 86 6.74 7.53 3.77
CA GLU A 86 6.90 6.26 3.07
C GLU A 86 5.64 5.90 2.26
N ILE A 87 4.45 6.04 2.84
CA ILE A 87 3.17 5.86 2.15
C ILE A 87 3.06 6.83 0.97
N GLY A 88 3.46 8.09 1.14
CA GLY A 88 3.49 9.08 0.06
C GLY A 88 4.37 8.63 -1.10
N THR A 89 5.57 8.15 -0.79
CA THR A 89 6.52 7.61 -1.79
C THR A 89 5.96 6.39 -2.51
N LEU A 90 5.33 5.45 -1.78
CA LEU A 90 4.73 4.25 -2.37
C LEU A 90 3.57 4.60 -3.30
N LYS A 91 2.71 5.56 -2.93
CA LYS A 91 1.63 6.05 -3.80
C LYS A 91 2.16 6.64 -5.09
N LEU A 92 3.23 7.44 -5.04
CA LEU A 92 3.86 7.98 -6.25
C LEU A 92 4.42 6.88 -7.15
N LYS A 93 5.06 5.86 -6.58
CA LYS A 93 5.56 4.70 -7.34
C LYS A 93 4.43 3.90 -7.98
N MET A 94 3.35 3.65 -7.24
CA MET A 94 2.16 2.94 -7.73
C MET A 94 1.55 3.68 -8.91
N ASN A 95 1.30 4.99 -8.78
CA ASN A 95 0.78 5.80 -9.87
C ASN A 95 1.70 5.75 -11.10
N SER A 96 3.03 5.85 -10.91
CA SER A 96 3.97 5.75 -12.03
C SER A 96 3.93 4.39 -12.74
N LEU A 97 3.70 3.30 -12.00
CA LEU A 97 3.60 1.95 -12.59
C LEU A 97 2.28 1.77 -13.34
N GLU A 98 1.18 2.30 -12.81
CA GLU A 98 -0.13 2.27 -13.45
C GLU A 98 -0.15 3.13 -14.74
N GLU A 99 0.47 4.31 -14.73
CA GLU A 99 0.62 5.15 -15.93
C GLU A 99 1.55 4.52 -16.98
N LYS A 100 2.57 3.77 -16.54
CA LYS A 100 3.54 3.08 -17.41
C LYS A 100 3.07 1.72 -17.90
N SER A 101 1.82 1.31 -17.68
CA SER A 101 1.21 0.28 -18.50
C SER A 101 0.50 0.94 -19.68
N PRO A 102 1.20 1.29 -20.79
CA PRO A 102 0.48 1.49 -22.02
C PRO A 102 -0.19 0.14 -22.33
N SER A 103 -1.48 0.18 -22.61
CA SER A 103 -2.32 -0.98 -22.94
C SER A 103 -1.90 -1.66 -24.26
N THR A 104 -0.67 -1.45 -24.71
CA THR A 104 -0.10 -2.08 -25.89
C THR A 104 0.25 -3.50 -25.50
N ASN A 105 -0.77 -4.35 -25.54
CA ASN A 105 -0.64 -5.78 -25.37
C ASN A 105 0.45 -6.26 -26.36
N PRO A 106 1.64 -6.67 -25.90
CA PRO A 106 2.75 -7.01 -26.79
C PRO A 106 2.39 -8.16 -27.74
N SER A 107 1.42 -8.99 -27.33
CA SER A 107 0.79 -10.01 -28.18
C SER A 107 0.09 -9.40 -29.40
N ALA A 108 -0.62 -8.27 -29.24
CA ALA A 108 -1.31 -7.61 -30.34
C ALA A 108 -0.33 -7.05 -31.39
N ILE A 109 0.77 -6.43 -30.96
CA ILE A 109 1.83 -5.97 -31.88
C ILE A 109 2.46 -7.16 -32.60
N THR A 110 2.78 -8.23 -31.87
CA THR A 110 3.40 -9.43 -32.45
C THR A 110 2.49 -10.05 -33.52
N ASN A 111 1.19 -10.13 -33.26
CA ASN A 111 0.21 -10.64 -34.21
C ASN A 111 0.11 -9.78 -35.48
N LEU A 112 0.13 -8.44 -35.35
CA LEU A 112 0.11 -7.53 -36.49
C LEU A 112 1.36 -7.71 -37.37
N VAL A 113 2.55 -7.80 -36.75
CA VAL A 113 3.82 -8.00 -37.48
C VAL A 113 3.82 -9.36 -38.18
N LEU A 114 3.40 -10.42 -37.51
CA LEU A 114 3.31 -11.75 -38.11
C LEU A 114 2.33 -11.76 -39.29
N GLN A 115 1.16 -11.13 -39.14
CA GLN A 115 0.17 -11.04 -40.21
C GLN A 115 0.73 -10.30 -41.45
N GLU A 116 1.40 -9.17 -41.27
CA GLU A 116 2.03 -8.46 -42.39
C GLU A 116 3.09 -9.33 -43.08
N LEU A 117 3.92 -10.02 -42.29
CA LEU A 117 4.97 -10.90 -42.82
C LEU A 117 4.36 -12.01 -43.70
N PHE A 118 3.28 -12.64 -43.23
CA PHE A 118 2.58 -13.68 -43.99
C PHE A 118 1.96 -13.14 -45.28
N GLU A 119 1.38 -11.94 -45.27
CA GLU A 119 0.80 -11.34 -46.48
C GLU A 119 1.88 -10.93 -47.50
N ARG A 120 3.04 -10.43 -47.04
CA ARG A 120 4.18 -10.12 -47.91
C ARG A 120 4.78 -11.37 -48.52
N ASP A 121 4.90 -12.44 -47.75
CA ASP A 121 5.38 -13.74 -48.24
C ASP A 121 4.41 -14.33 -49.29
N ARG A 122 3.09 -14.25 -49.04
CA ARG A 122 2.06 -14.74 -49.96
C ARG A 122 2.07 -14.03 -51.32
N CYS A 123 2.48 -12.76 -51.35
CA CYS A 123 2.55 -11.95 -52.56
C CYS A 123 3.98 -11.75 -53.08
N SER A 124 4.98 -12.44 -52.51
CA SER A 124 6.41 -12.22 -52.79
C SER A 124 6.80 -12.40 -54.27
N TYR A 125 6.07 -13.23 -55.00
CA TYR A 125 6.29 -13.51 -56.42
C TYR A 125 5.33 -12.75 -57.36
N ASN A 126 4.44 -11.90 -56.81
CA ASN A 126 3.50 -11.12 -57.60
C ASN A 126 4.19 -9.84 -58.11
N VAL A 127 4.20 -9.65 -59.42
CA VAL A 127 4.69 -8.43 -60.06
C VAL A 127 3.51 -7.63 -60.58
N ILE A 128 3.45 -6.35 -60.22
CA ILE A 128 2.46 -5.40 -60.74
C ILE A 128 3.21 -4.34 -61.54
N ALA A 129 2.90 -4.24 -62.82
CA ALA A 129 3.43 -3.20 -63.69
C ALA A 129 2.43 -2.05 -63.83
N HIS A 130 2.88 -0.82 -63.61
CA HIS A 130 2.07 0.40 -63.73
C HIS A 130 2.48 1.19 -64.97
N GLY A 131 1.56 1.98 -65.54
CA GLY A 131 1.86 2.86 -66.67
C GLY A 131 2.10 2.15 -68.00
N VAL A 132 1.75 0.86 -68.10
CA VAL A 132 1.82 0.09 -69.35
C VAL A 132 0.65 0.47 -70.25
N SER A 133 0.96 0.94 -71.47
CA SER A 133 -0.08 1.28 -72.45
C SER A 133 -0.83 0.03 -72.91
N GLU A 134 -2.16 0.09 -72.95
CA GLU A 134 -2.98 -1.00 -73.45
C GLU A 134 -2.89 -1.16 -74.97
N SER A 135 -3.03 -2.39 -75.46
CA SER A 135 -3.16 -2.68 -76.89
C SER A 135 -4.38 -1.97 -77.50
N THR A 136 -4.18 -1.32 -78.65
CA THR A 136 -5.25 -0.68 -79.44
C THR A 136 -6.01 -1.66 -80.35
N SER A 137 -5.51 -2.89 -80.54
CA SER A 137 -6.20 -3.91 -81.35
C SER A 137 -7.46 -4.42 -80.64
N SER A 138 -8.51 -4.73 -81.40
CA SER A 138 -9.72 -5.41 -80.93
C SER A 138 -9.63 -6.93 -81.02
N LEU A 139 -8.59 -7.47 -81.65
CA LEU A 139 -8.38 -8.91 -81.79
C LEU A 139 -7.57 -9.47 -80.60
N VAL A 140 -8.14 -10.48 -79.94
CA VAL A 140 -7.55 -11.10 -78.73
C VAL A 140 -6.15 -11.66 -78.97
N ALA A 141 -5.91 -12.24 -80.15
CA ALA A 141 -4.60 -12.81 -80.49
C ALA A 141 -3.51 -11.72 -80.58
N GLU A 142 -3.84 -10.58 -81.19
CA GLU A 142 -2.94 -9.43 -81.33
C GLU A 142 -2.73 -8.73 -79.99
N GLN A 143 -3.78 -8.57 -79.20
CA GLN A 143 -3.70 -8.06 -77.82
C GLN A 143 -2.77 -8.92 -76.96
N THR A 144 -2.91 -10.25 -77.03
CA THR A 144 -2.08 -11.18 -76.26
C THR A 144 -0.62 -11.12 -76.69
N ALA A 145 -0.36 -11.01 -78.00
CA ALA A 145 0.99 -10.88 -78.53
C ALA A 145 1.64 -9.55 -78.10
N TYR A 146 0.88 -8.46 -78.14
CA TYR A 146 1.31 -7.15 -77.68
C TYR A 146 1.63 -7.13 -76.18
N ASP A 147 0.75 -7.68 -75.34
CA ASP A 147 0.96 -7.70 -73.88
C ASP A 147 2.19 -8.56 -73.53
N LYS A 148 2.37 -9.71 -74.19
CA LYS A 148 3.56 -10.57 -74.01
C LYS A 148 4.85 -9.86 -74.40
N SER A 149 4.87 -9.18 -75.54
CA SER A 149 6.08 -8.46 -75.97
C SER A 149 6.38 -7.28 -75.04
N THR A 150 5.34 -6.55 -74.62
CA THR A 150 5.46 -5.42 -73.71
C THR A 150 6.01 -5.85 -72.35
N ILE A 151 5.45 -6.91 -71.75
CA ILE A 151 5.96 -7.44 -70.47
C ILE A 151 7.39 -7.96 -70.65
N SER A 152 7.69 -8.67 -71.74
CA SER A 152 9.06 -9.14 -72.01
C SER A 152 10.06 -7.99 -72.10
N ASN A 153 9.69 -6.89 -72.75
CA ASN A 153 10.54 -5.71 -72.86
C ASN A 153 10.74 -4.99 -71.52
N ILE A 154 9.77 -5.06 -70.61
CA ILE A 154 9.88 -4.51 -69.25
C ILE A 154 10.80 -5.39 -68.39
N LEU A 155 10.72 -6.72 -68.51
CA LEU A 155 11.51 -7.65 -67.70
C LEU A 155 12.96 -7.80 -68.18
N LEU A 156 13.21 -7.64 -69.49
CA LEU A 156 14.53 -7.87 -70.08
C LEU A 156 15.66 -7.01 -69.47
N PRO A 157 15.47 -5.71 -69.17
CA PRO A 157 16.45 -4.89 -68.43
C PRO A 157 16.68 -5.33 -66.98
N LEU A 158 15.74 -6.05 -66.36
CA LEU A 158 15.83 -6.55 -64.99
C LEU A 158 16.58 -7.89 -64.91
N GLY A 159 16.93 -8.48 -66.06
CA GLY A 159 17.56 -9.81 -66.12
C GLY A 159 16.58 -10.96 -65.95
N ASP A 160 15.28 -10.67 -65.93
CA ASP A 160 14.20 -11.64 -65.77
C ASP A 160 13.63 -12.06 -67.11
N PHE A 161 13.17 -13.31 -67.19
CA PHE A 161 12.55 -13.88 -68.40
C PHE A 161 11.18 -14.44 -68.11
N LEU A 162 10.27 -14.27 -69.07
CA LEU A 162 8.95 -14.89 -69.02
C LEU A 162 9.07 -16.42 -69.14
N PRO A 163 8.45 -17.22 -68.26
CA PRO A 163 8.36 -18.66 -68.42
C PRO A 163 7.72 -19.04 -69.75
N LEU A 164 8.18 -20.14 -70.36
CA LEU A 164 7.65 -20.62 -71.65
C LEU A 164 6.17 -21.04 -71.57
N ASN A 165 5.72 -21.48 -70.40
CA ASN A 165 4.38 -22.05 -70.16
C ASN A 165 3.47 -21.11 -69.36
N LEU A 166 3.35 -19.86 -69.80
CA LEU A 166 2.50 -18.88 -69.12
C LEU A 166 1.02 -19.04 -69.45
N LYS A 167 0.19 -19.10 -68.40
CA LYS A 167 -1.25 -18.91 -68.53
C LYS A 167 -1.55 -17.42 -68.56
N TYR A 168 -2.01 -16.93 -69.71
CA TYR A 168 -2.44 -15.55 -69.86
C TYR A 168 -3.93 -15.42 -69.54
N ILE A 169 -4.27 -14.46 -68.68
CA ILE A 169 -5.65 -14.12 -68.33
C ILE A 169 -5.77 -12.60 -68.41
N ARG A 170 -6.59 -12.11 -69.35
CA ARG A 170 -6.96 -10.69 -69.40
C ARG A 170 -8.23 -10.48 -68.57
N ILE A 171 -8.20 -9.51 -67.66
CA ILE A 171 -9.35 -9.14 -66.84
C ILE A 171 -9.82 -7.76 -67.32
N GLY A 172 -11.04 -7.67 -67.86
CA GLY A 172 -11.60 -6.41 -68.38
C GLY A 172 -12.63 -6.61 -69.50
N LYS A 173 -13.32 -5.53 -69.90
CA LYS A 173 -14.30 -5.57 -71.00
C LYS A 173 -13.58 -5.62 -72.35
N LEU A 174 -13.95 -6.56 -73.21
CA LEU A 174 -13.63 -6.51 -74.64
C LEU A 174 -14.28 -5.24 -75.21
N LEU A 175 -13.47 -4.29 -75.68
CA LEU A 175 -13.95 -3.18 -76.49
C LEU A 175 -14.55 -3.81 -77.77
N LYS A 176 -15.88 -3.76 -77.87
CA LYS A 176 -16.63 -4.10 -79.08
C LYS A 176 -16.49 -2.99 -80.11
#